data_AF-A0AA95EVH3-F1
#
_entry.id   AF-A0AA95EVH3-F1
#
_cell.length_a   1.000
_cell.length_b   1.000
_cell.length_c   1.000
_cell.angle_alpha   90.00
_cell.angle_beta   90.00
_cell.angle_gamma   90.00
#
_symmetry.space_group_name_H-M   'P 1'
#
loop_
_entity.id
_entity.type
_entity.pdbx_description
1 polymer ?
#
loop_
_entity_poly.entity_id
_entity_poly.type
_entity_poly.pdbx_seq_one_letter_code
_entity_poly.pdbx_strand_id
1 'polypeptide(L)'
;MKLRRRLLLHQAIMDNVIEQLFLESQRLSDVNQEWEYEEFERLVEIRQSIADQIDSLSDQQRARLRQLQQFDDKIVTNMQRLMQEAQDGISRLNSSRKQKNAYSHADNLGSFMFDEKK
;
A
#
# COMPACT_ATOMS: atom_id res chain seq x y z
N MET A 1 -36.64 20.13 -14.45
CA MET A 1 -35.80 19.18 -15.22
C MET A 1 -34.32 19.12 -14.82
N LYS A 2 -33.64 20.22 -14.46
CA LYS A 2 -32.18 20.22 -14.15
C LYS A 2 -31.76 19.34 -12.96
N LEU A 3 -32.55 19.26 -11.89
CA LEU A 3 -32.20 18.46 -10.69
C LEU A 3 -32.11 16.95 -10.97
N ARG A 4 -33.07 16.41 -11.75
CA ARG A 4 -33.15 14.97 -12.03
C ARG A 4 -31.94 14.48 -12.85
N ARG A 5 -31.44 15.31 -13.75
CA ARG A 5 -30.24 15.01 -14.56
C ARG A 5 -28.96 14.97 -13.70
N ARG A 6 -28.85 15.85 -12.69
CA ARG A 6 -27.69 15.89 -11.78
C ARG A 6 -27.64 14.65 -10.89
N LEU A 7 -28.81 14.20 -10.40
CA LEU A 7 -28.93 13.00 -9.57
C LEU A 7 -28.52 11.74 -10.33
N LEU A 8 -29.02 11.58 -11.57
CA LEU A 8 -28.69 10.44 -12.42
C LEU A 8 -27.21 10.39 -12.80
N LEU A 9 -26.60 11.54 -13.09
CA LEU A 9 -25.15 11.62 -13.35
C LEU A 9 -24.35 11.21 -12.12
N HIS A 10 -24.74 11.67 -10.93
CA HIS A 10 -24.05 11.30 -9.70
C HIS A 10 -24.15 9.80 -9.40
N GLN A 11 -25.32 9.19 -9.60
CA GLN A 11 -25.49 7.74 -9.45
C GLN A 11 -24.62 6.96 -10.46
N ALA A 12 -24.62 7.37 -11.73
CA ALA A 12 -23.81 6.71 -12.77
C ALA A 12 -22.29 6.84 -12.51
N ILE A 13 -21.84 7.99 -11.99
CA ILE A 13 -20.44 8.18 -11.56
C ILE A 13 -20.14 7.19 -10.43
N MET A 14 -20.97 7.14 -9.40
CA MET A 14 -20.75 6.26 -8.26
C MET A 14 -20.75 4.78 -8.65
N ASP A 15 -21.63 4.37 -9.57
CA ASP A 15 -21.62 3.01 -10.10
C ASP A 15 -20.30 2.68 -10.82
N ASN A 16 -19.73 3.63 -11.54
CA ASN A 16 -18.43 3.46 -12.18
C ASN A 16 -17.31 3.32 -11.14
N VAL A 17 -17.30 4.14 -10.08
CA VAL A 17 -16.30 4.04 -9.01
C VAL A 17 -16.38 2.69 -8.28
N ILE A 18 -17.59 2.20 -8.02
CA ILE A 18 -17.78 0.87 -7.38
C ILE A 18 -17.29 -0.25 -8.30
N GLU A 19 -17.52 -0.14 -9.61
CA GLU A 19 -17.00 -1.11 -10.59
C GLU A 19 -15.46 -1.09 -10.63
N GLN A 20 -14.86 0.10 -10.67
CA GLN A 20 -13.40 0.25 -10.59
C GLN A 20 -12.84 -0.36 -9.31
N LEU A 21 -13.50 -0.12 -8.16
CA LEU A 21 -13.11 -0.71 -6.89
C LEU A 21 -13.16 -2.25 -6.94
N PHE A 22 -14.16 -2.81 -7.61
CA PHE A 22 -14.28 -4.26 -7.77
C PHE A 22 -13.16 -4.85 -8.61
N LEU A 23 -12.89 -4.25 -9.78
CA LEU A 23 -11.81 -4.69 -10.66
C LEU A 23 -10.44 -4.58 -9.98
N GLU A 24 -10.15 -3.47 -9.31
CA GLU A 24 -8.89 -3.29 -8.59
C GLU A 24 -8.77 -4.24 -7.39
N SER A 25 -9.85 -4.45 -6.63
CA SER A 25 -9.83 -5.42 -5.52
C SER A 25 -9.61 -6.84 -6.03
N GLN A 26 -10.25 -7.24 -7.13
CA GLN A 26 -10.06 -8.54 -7.73
C GLN A 26 -8.62 -8.72 -8.21
N ARG A 27 -8.09 -7.73 -8.93
CA ARG A 27 -6.73 -7.72 -9.45
C ARG A 27 -5.71 -7.87 -8.31
N LEU A 28 -5.75 -6.98 -7.32
CA LEU A 28 -4.81 -6.95 -6.19
C LEU A 28 -5.00 -8.12 -5.20
N SER A 29 -6.07 -8.89 -5.33
CA SER A 29 -6.28 -10.11 -4.54
C SER A 29 -5.52 -11.32 -5.07
N ASP A 30 -4.92 -11.25 -6.27
CA ASP A 30 -4.06 -12.32 -6.74
C ASP A 30 -2.75 -12.34 -5.94
N VAL A 31 -2.55 -13.42 -5.20
CA VAL A 31 -1.37 -13.64 -4.35
C VAL A 31 -0.16 -14.14 -5.14
N ASN A 32 -0.35 -14.59 -6.38
CA ASN A 32 0.73 -15.09 -7.23
C ASN A 32 1.42 -13.98 -8.03
N GLN A 33 0.88 -12.76 -7.99
CA GLN A 33 1.42 -11.62 -8.69
C GLN A 33 2.18 -10.70 -7.71
N GLU A 34 3.30 -10.16 -8.18
CA GLU A 34 4.00 -9.08 -7.48
C GLU A 34 3.32 -7.75 -7.81
N TRP A 35 3.06 -6.98 -6.76
CA TRP A 35 2.36 -5.71 -6.81
C TRP A 35 3.20 -4.65 -6.12
N GLU A 36 3.17 -3.44 -6.65
CA GLU A 36 3.84 -2.29 -6.03
C GLU A 36 2.96 -1.67 -4.95
N TYR A 37 3.60 -1.01 -3.96
CA TYR A 37 2.91 -0.37 -2.84
C TYR A 37 1.89 0.68 -3.33
N GLU A 38 2.29 1.45 -4.34
CA GLU A 38 1.53 2.52 -4.99
C GLU A 38 0.19 2.01 -5.55
N GLU A 39 0.10 0.72 -5.88
CA GLU A 39 -1.15 0.12 -6.38
C GLU A 39 -2.18 -0.08 -5.26
N PHE A 40 -1.72 -0.51 -4.07
CA PHE A 40 -2.56 -0.62 -2.89
C PHE A 40 -2.95 0.77 -2.36
N GLU A 41 -2.08 1.76 -2.48
CA GLU A 41 -2.40 3.15 -2.13
C GLU A 41 -3.57 3.67 -2.97
N ARG A 42 -3.54 3.48 -4.30
CA ARG A 42 -4.66 3.83 -5.18
C ARG A 42 -5.97 3.10 -4.80
N LEU A 43 -5.88 1.82 -4.43
CA LEU A 43 -7.05 1.07 -3.96
C LEU A 43 -7.65 1.71 -2.69
N VAL A 44 -6.81 2.13 -1.74
CA VAL A 44 -7.24 2.81 -0.51
C VAL A 44 -7.90 4.15 -0.83
N GLU A 45 -7.36 4.93 -1.76
CA GLU A 45 -7.98 6.20 -2.20
C GLU A 45 -9.38 5.98 -2.80
N ILE A 46 -9.55 4.96 -3.64
CA ILE A 46 -10.87 4.62 -4.20
C ILE A 46 -11.83 4.24 -3.07
N ARG A 47 -11.40 3.39 -2.13
CA ARG A 47 -12.22 3.01 -0.96
C ARG A 47 -12.61 4.23 -0.12
N GLN A 48 -11.69 5.17 0.10
CA GLN A 48 -11.97 6.39 0.84
C GLN A 48 -13.02 7.26 0.13
N SER A 49 -12.91 7.42 -1.19
CA SER A 49 -13.87 8.21 -1.98
C SER A 49 -15.31 7.69 -1.88
N ILE A 50 -15.48 6.38 -1.74
CA ILE A 50 -16.77 5.72 -1.53
C ILE A 50 -17.21 5.86 -0.07
N ALA A 51 -16.29 5.69 0.88
CA ALA A 51 -16.57 5.84 2.32
C ALA A 51 -17.08 7.25 2.64
N ASP A 52 -16.49 8.29 2.03
CA ASP A 52 -16.91 9.69 2.18
C ASP A 52 -18.35 9.95 1.70
N GLN A 53 -18.88 9.06 0.86
CA GLN A 53 -20.20 9.17 0.25
C GLN A 53 -21.14 8.04 0.69
N ILE A 54 -20.77 7.28 1.73
CA ILE A 54 -21.44 6.03 2.08
C ILE A 54 -22.93 6.19 2.39
N ASP A 55 -23.32 7.32 2.99
CA ASP A 55 -24.71 7.63 3.33
C ASP A 55 -25.59 7.89 2.10
N SER A 56 -24.98 8.34 1.01
CA SER A 56 -25.68 8.65 -0.24
C SER A 56 -25.86 7.45 -1.18
N LEU A 57 -25.26 6.30 -0.83
CA LEU A 57 -25.33 5.09 -1.65
C LEU A 57 -26.71 4.43 -1.59
N SER A 58 -27.18 4.01 -2.76
CA SER A 58 -28.38 3.17 -2.88
C SER A 58 -28.17 1.78 -2.29
N ASP A 59 -29.26 1.08 -1.99
CA ASP A 59 -29.21 -0.29 -1.47
C ASP A 59 -28.51 -1.27 -2.43
N GLN A 60 -28.68 -1.07 -3.74
CA GLN A 60 -28.02 -1.87 -4.77
C GLN A 60 -26.50 -1.66 -4.76
N GLN A 61 -26.05 -0.41 -4.61
CA GLN A 61 -24.64 -0.07 -4.51
C GLN A 61 -24.02 -0.66 -3.23
N ARG A 62 -24.72 -0.54 -2.09
CA ARG A 62 -24.30 -1.17 -0.83
C ARG A 62 -24.23 -2.70 -0.93
N ALA A 63 -25.14 -3.32 -1.68
CA ALA A 63 -25.11 -4.75 -1.92
C ALA A 63 -23.89 -5.18 -2.74
N ARG A 64 -23.50 -4.40 -3.76
CA ARG A 64 -22.26 -4.63 -4.52
C ARG A 64 -21.01 -4.47 -3.64
N LEU A 65 -20.97 -3.45 -2.78
CA LEU A 65 -19.84 -3.26 -1.86
C LEU A 65 -19.65 -4.45 -0.90
N ARG A 66 -20.72 -5.09 -0.45
CA ARG A 66 -20.62 -6.31 0.37
C ARG A 66 -19.91 -7.46 -0.36
N GLN A 67 -19.99 -7.52 -1.68
CA GLN A 67 -19.29 -8.55 -2.46
C GLN A 67 -17.77 -8.34 -2.44
N LEU A 68 -17.27 -7.15 -2.09
CA LEU A 68 -15.83 -6.88 -2.01
C LEU A 68 -15.16 -7.57 -0.83
N GLN A 69 -15.93 -7.91 0.22
CA GLN A 69 -15.40 -8.56 1.43
C GLN A 69 -14.67 -9.86 1.13
N GLN A 70 -15.03 -10.55 0.03
CA GLN A 70 -14.36 -11.79 -0.38
C GLN A 70 -12.89 -11.60 -0.80
N PHE A 71 -12.48 -10.37 -1.11
CA PHE A 71 -11.11 -10.04 -1.55
C PHE A 71 -10.25 -9.49 -0.41
N ASP A 72 -10.86 -9.01 0.68
CA ASP A 72 -10.18 -8.23 1.72
C ASP A 72 -9.05 -9.02 2.38
N ASP A 73 -9.28 -10.28 2.77
CA ASP A 73 -8.26 -11.10 3.43
C ASP A 73 -7.02 -11.31 2.55
N LYS A 74 -7.22 -11.48 1.24
CA LYS A 74 -6.13 -11.68 0.27
C LYS A 74 -5.34 -10.38 0.06
N ILE A 75 -6.04 -9.26 -0.05
CA ILE A 75 -5.43 -7.93 -0.20
C ILE A 75 -4.59 -7.61 1.05
N VAL A 76 -5.13 -7.84 2.25
CA VAL A 76 -4.41 -7.64 3.51
C VAL A 76 -3.17 -8.53 3.58
N THR A 77 -3.29 -9.79 3.16
CA THR A 77 -2.14 -10.71 3.10
C THR A 77 -1.04 -10.17 2.19
N ASN A 78 -1.39 -9.67 1.01
CA ASN A 78 -0.43 -9.06 0.08
C ASN A 78 0.24 -7.81 0.67
N MET A 79 -0.53 -6.94 1.31
CA MET A 79 0.02 -5.74 1.98
C MET A 79 0.97 -6.11 3.13
N GLN A 80 0.62 -7.13 3.93
CA GLN A 80 1.48 -7.62 5.02
C GLN A 80 2.79 -8.20 4.49
N ARG A 81 2.76 -8.92 3.36
CA ARG A 81 3.97 -9.42 2.69
C ARG A 81 4.90 -8.27 2.31
N LEU A 82 4.40 -7.24 1.64
CA LEU A 82 5.18 -6.05 1.27
C LEU A 82 5.76 -5.34 2.51
N MET A 83 4.96 -5.22 3.57
CA MET A 83 5.42 -4.64 4.83
C MET A 83 6.58 -5.46 5.43
N GLN A 84 6.49 -6.79 5.42
CA GLN A 84 7.54 -7.66 5.94
C GLN A 84 8.82 -7.55 5.11
N GLU A 85 8.72 -7.53 3.78
CA GLU A 85 9.85 -7.35 2.88
C GLU A 85 10.58 -6.03 3.15
N ALA A 86 9.82 -4.95 3.35
CA ALA A 86 10.38 -3.64 3.70
C ALA A 86 11.09 -3.67 5.08
N GLN A 87 10.47 -4.30 6.09
CA GLN A 87 11.07 -4.44 7.43
C GLN A 87 12.38 -5.22 7.39
N ASP A 88 12.42 -6.32 6.65
CA ASP A 88 13.61 -7.13 6.45
C ASP A 88 14.72 -6.33 5.76
N GLY A 89 14.36 -5.55 4.73
CA GLY A 89 15.27 -4.64 4.04
C GLY A 89 15.91 -3.61 4.98
N ILE A 90 15.09 -2.95 5.81
CA ILE A 90 15.56 -1.99 6.82
C ILE A 90 16.49 -2.65 7.84
N SER A 91 16.12 -3.84 8.32
CA SER A 91 16.94 -4.61 9.28
C SER A 91 18.33 -4.95 8.71
N ARG A 92 18.38 -5.38 7.45
CA ARG A 92 19.64 -5.67 6.74
C ARG A 92 20.49 -4.40 6.56
N LEU A 93 19.87 -3.28 6.18
CA LEU A 93 20.58 -2.00 6.06
C LEU A 93 21.17 -1.54 7.40
N ASN A 94 20.42 -1.66 8.48
CA ASN A 94 20.89 -1.31 9.82
C ASN A 94 22.05 -2.21 10.26
N SER A 95 21.97 -3.51 9.97
CA SER A 95 23.04 -4.47 10.28
C SER A 95 24.31 -4.15 9.49
N SER A 96 24.19 -3.83 8.20
CA SER A 96 25.31 -3.41 7.36
C SER A 96 25.95 -2.11 7.87
N ARG A 97 25.15 -1.12 8.28
CA ARG A 97 25.66 0.13 8.87
C ARG A 97 26.43 -0.13 10.17
N LYS A 98 25.91 -0.98 11.06
CA LYS A 98 26.60 -1.37 12.30
C LYS A 98 27.94 -2.03 12.02
N GLN A 99 27.99 -2.96 11.06
CA GLN A 99 29.24 -3.60 10.63
C GLN A 99 30.25 -2.58 10.10
N LYS A 100 29.86 -1.71 9.17
CA LYS A 100 30.73 -0.65 8.64
C LYS A 100 31.30 0.26 9.73
N ASN A 101 30.47 0.64 10.71
CA ASN A 101 30.91 1.48 11.83
C ASN A 101 31.92 0.75 12.75
N ALA A 102 31.70 -0.55 13.01
CA ALA A 102 32.62 -1.35 13.82
C ALA A 102 34.00 -1.50 13.16
N TYR A 103 34.04 -1.79 11.86
CA TYR A 103 35.31 -1.93 11.13
C TYR A 103 36.01 -0.58 10.90
N SER A 104 35.29 0.50 10.57
CA SER A 104 35.89 1.83 10.43
C SER A 104 36.47 2.40 11.72
N HIS A 105 35.91 2.04 12.89
CA HIS A 105 36.51 2.38 14.19
C HIS A 105 37.74 1.52 14.52
N ALA A 106 37.79 0.28 14.07
CA ALA A 106 38.97 -0.57 14.21
C ALA A 106 40.15 -0.08 13.34
N ASP A 107 39.89 0.35 12.10
CA ASP A 107 40.92 0.92 11.21
C ASP A 107 41.47 2.26 11.74
N ASN A 108 40.63 3.09 12.37
CA ASN A 108 41.09 4.34 12.98
C ASN A 108 41.89 4.14 14.29
N LEU A 109 41.71 3.03 15.00
CA LEU A 109 42.56 2.67 16.15
C LEU A 109 43.92 2.08 15.71
N GLY A 110 44.01 1.51 14.50
CA GLY A 110 45.26 1.01 13.91
C GLY A 110 46.14 2.09 13.26
N SER A 111 45.55 3.22 12.84
CA SER A 111 46.29 4.30 12.16
C SER A 111 47.02 5.28 13.10
N PHE A 112 46.87 5.15 14.42
CA PHE A 112 47.51 6.05 15.41
C PHE A 112 48.90 5.56 15.89
N MET A 113 49.44 4.48 15.33
CA MET A 113 50.74 3.88 15.74
C MET A 113 51.81 3.84 14.64
N PHE A 114 51.80 4.79 13.69
CA PHE A 114 52.88 4.91 12.68
C PHE A 114 53.30 6.36 12.45
N ASP A 115 53.67 7.08 13.51
CA ASP A 115 54.63 8.19 13.35
C ASP A 115 55.45 8.39 14.63
N GLU A 116 56.33 7.44 14.91
CA GLU A 116 57.56 7.73 15.66
C GLU A 116 58.62 6.74 15.21
N LYS A 117 59.52 7.17 14.32
CA LYS A 117 60.94 6.79 14.38
C LYS A 117 61.79 7.75 13.55
N LYS A 118 62.74 8.34 14.29
CA LYS A 118 63.91 9.14 13.90
C LYS A 118 64.63 8.68 12.64
#